data_AF-A0A925LQU8-F1
#
_entry.id   AF-A0A925LQU8-F1
#
_cell.length_a   1.000
_cell.length_b   1.000
_cell.length_c   1.000
_cell.angle_alpha   90.00
_cell.angle_beta   90.00
_cell.angle_gamma   90.00
#
_symmetry.space_group_name_H-M   'P 1'
#
loop_
_entity.id
_entity.type
_entity.pdbx_description
1 polymer ?
#
loop_
_entity_poly.entity_id
_entity_poly.type
_entity_poly.pdbx_seq_one_letter_code
_entity_poly.pdbx_strand_id
1 'polypeptide(L)'
;MITRPFIMPVLAGVLVFIVVSVPGCSPGDPVPAKSDEKKTSPDDQKANKYDAKPAAATEDGSGLSVDQVREILSLHSRGIGHLENKEWADAELILSQIPERLPGNLHVAKNLAIGRVLSLLDKESPYSLSQDPQAYAEMAQKAAAAVAAHAKLTTTNEEKAVAALLAGKLAVIDDSPEKPRIEEGLKYLREATILAPERAEYWFALAHALSGHRDYSDSPELIQALQKTLELAPENLSVLAQLLEKQALGLSSKNEKTKELAGGLPDTLRKAIVLLEPLNSAIKSQRKIDLIETIQKTLATPAAKPGAQMGPAMIVRNLLVPELATLIDLRRIDRNVLDYLTIDLASTLPLSADVRASLFTKIEPTVLQAFSVGTGLPDLTGATQVQALDMNLDGYDDLVLVQDGHVRVYSHVAPDAADW
;
A
#
# COMPACT_ATOMS: atom_id res chain seq x y z
N MET A 1 -40.05 42.85 -14.18
CA MET A 1 -40.55 41.63 -13.53
C MET A 1 -39.65 41.33 -12.32
N ILE A 2 -40.20 41.62 -11.14
CA ILE A 2 -39.90 41.10 -9.79
C ILE A 2 -38.44 40.71 -9.48
N THR A 3 -37.77 41.61 -8.77
CA THR A 3 -36.57 41.40 -7.94
C THR A 3 -36.86 40.48 -6.76
N ARG A 4 -36.08 39.41 -6.58
CA ARG A 4 -36.06 38.59 -5.35
C ARG A 4 -34.75 38.83 -4.59
N PRO A 5 -34.76 39.15 -3.29
CA PRO A 5 -33.56 39.14 -2.46
C PRO A 5 -33.31 37.75 -1.87
N PHE A 6 -32.02 37.42 -1.78
CA PHE A 6 -31.47 36.24 -1.12
C PHE A 6 -31.38 36.53 0.39
N ILE A 7 -31.99 35.68 1.23
CA ILE A 7 -31.87 35.75 2.70
C ILE A 7 -31.14 34.48 3.15
N MET A 8 -29.95 34.65 3.74
CA MET A 8 -29.24 33.64 4.53
C MET A 8 -29.80 33.58 5.96
N PRO A 9 -29.99 32.40 6.56
CA PRO A 9 -30.06 32.28 8.01
C PRO A 9 -28.67 31.95 8.58
N VAL A 10 -28.16 32.88 9.39
CA VAL A 10 -27.06 32.69 10.33
C VAL A 10 -27.62 31.92 11.53
N LEU A 11 -27.05 30.74 11.84
CA LEU A 11 -27.33 30.02 13.09
C LEU A 11 -26.08 30.07 13.96
N ALA A 12 -26.15 30.92 14.97
CA ALA A 12 -25.18 31.03 16.06
C ALA A 12 -25.43 29.90 17.07
N GLY A 13 -24.45 29.02 17.23
CA GLY A 13 -24.43 27.96 18.24
C GLY A 13 -23.53 28.34 19.41
N VAL A 14 -24.13 28.42 20.59
CA VAL A 14 -23.59 28.83 21.89
C VAL A 14 -22.42 27.95 22.35
N LEU A 15 -21.30 28.59 22.72
CA LEU A 15 -20.16 27.96 23.41
C LEU A 15 -20.45 27.92 24.92
N VAL A 16 -20.51 26.72 25.50
CA VAL A 16 -20.56 26.52 26.96
C VAL A 16 -19.15 26.14 27.43
N PHE A 17 -18.49 27.07 28.13
CA PHE A 17 -17.25 26.82 28.85
C PHE A 17 -17.54 26.06 30.14
N ILE A 18 -17.00 24.84 30.28
CA ILE A 18 -16.89 24.16 31.57
C ILE A 18 -15.43 24.28 32.02
N VAL A 19 -15.23 25.10 33.06
CA VAL A 19 -13.97 25.21 33.80
C VAL A 19 -13.94 24.08 34.82
N VAL A 20 -12.99 23.14 34.68
CA VAL A 20 -12.67 22.18 35.74
C VAL A 20 -11.31 22.56 36.32
N SER A 21 -11.33 22.98 37.59
CA SER A 21 -10.13 23.26 38.39
C SER A 21 -9.51 21.96 38.88
N VAL A 22 -8.21 21.78 38.66
CA VAL A 22 -7.40 20.69 39.25
C VAL A 22 -6.50 21.30 40.32
N PRO A 23 -6.52 20.82 41.59
CA PRO A 23 -5.60 21.28 42.60
C PRO A 23 -4.33 20.41 42.65
N GLY A 24 -3.17 21.09 42.64
CA GLY A 24 -2.19 20.94 43.73
C GLY A 24 -1.06 19.93 43.58
N CYS A 25 0.14 20.47 43.39
CA CYS A 25 1.47 19.85 43.46
C CYS A 25 1.82 19.17 44.80
N SER A 26 2.74 18.20 44.77
CA SER A 26 4.00 18.27 45.54
C SER A 26 5.07 17.25 45.11
N PRO A 27 6.35 17.49 45.44
CA PRO A 27 7.50 17.15 44.60
C PRO A 27 8.45 16.08 45.19
N GLY A 28 9.32 15.58 44.31
CA GLY A 28 10.75 15.38 44.56
C GLY A 28 11.16 14.11 45.30
N ASP A 29 11.95 13.26 44.62
CA ASP A 29 13.15 12.66 45.19
C ASP A 29 14.07 12.07 44.09
N PRO A 30 15.37 11.87 44.37
CA PRO A 30 16.44 12.24 43.43
C PRO A 30 17.11 11.07 42.68
N VAL A 31 17.83 11.49 41.64
CA VAL A 31 18.77 10.75 40.79
C VAL A 31 19.88 10.04 41.59
N PRO A 32 20.23 8.78 41.29
CA PRO A 32 21.53 8.23 41.64
C PRO A 32 22.54 8.32 40.49
N ALA A 33 23.77 8.50 40.92
CA ALA A 33 24.95 8.92 40.18
C ALA A 33 25.55 7.87 39.23
N LYS A 34 26.34 8.41 38.30
CA LYS A 34 27.36 7.73 37.50
C LYS A 34 28.28 6.88 38.40
N SER A 35 28.61 5.67 37.94
CA SER A 35 29.78 4.93 38.40
C SER A 35 30.65 4.55 37.20
N ASP A 36 31.94 4.77 37.41
CA ASP A 36 33.03 4.78 36.46
C ASP A 36 33.32 3.48 35.72
N GLU A 37 33.96 3.71 34.58
CA GLU A 37 34.88 2.86 33.83
C GLU A 37 35.56 1.73 34.63
N LYS A 38 35.45 0.52 34.11
CA LYS A 38 36.50 -0.49 34.29
C LYS A 38 36.82 -1.16 32.95
N LYS A 39 37.99 -0.79 32.42
CA LYS A 39 38.71 -1.50 31.35
C LYS A 39 39.05 -2.91 31.81
N THR A 40 38.73 -3.90 30.98
CA THR A 40 39.44 -5.19 30.93
C THR A 40 39.39 -5.72 29.50
N SER A 41 40.57 -5.86 28.91
CA SER A 41 40.83 -6.51 27.62
C SER A 41 40.85 -8.05 27.80
N PRO A 42 40.86 -8.82 26.69
CA PRO A 42 40.32 -10.18 26.63
C PRO A 42 41.39 -11.24 26.91
N ASP A 43 40.94 -12.36 27.47
CA ASP A 43 41.30 -13.73 27.08
C ASP A 43 40.82 -14.65 28.19
N ASP A 44 39.80 -15.46 27.89
CA ASP A 44 39.80 -16.88 28.23
C ASP A 44 38.54 -17.55 27.66
N GLN A 45 38.74 -18.20 26.52
CA GLN A 45 37.90 -19.29 26.06
C GLN A 45 38.04 -20.45 27.05
N LYS A 46 36.94 -20.88 27.67
CA LYS A 46 36.66 -22.30 27.91
C LYS A 46 35.21 -22.54 28.34
N ALA A 47 34.55 -23.30 27.47
CA ALA A 47 33.57 -24.34 27.77
C ALA A 47 32.53 -24.02 28.86
N ASN A 48 31.35 -23.56 28.42
CA ASN A 48 30.12 -23.84 29.16
C ASN A 48 29.12 -24.56 28.25
N LYS A 49 29.07 -25.86 28.49
CA LYS A 49 28.08 -26.83 28.03
C LYS A 49 26.77 -26.51 28.77
N TYR A 50 25.88 -25.77 28.12
CA TYR A 50 24.51 -25.62 28.56
C TYR A 50 23.62 -26.47 27.67
N ASP A 51 22.95 -27.41 28.32
CA ASP A 51 21.92 -28.26 27.75
C ASP A 51 20.87 -27.40 27.05
N ALA A 52 20.89 -27.46 25.72
CA ALA A 52 19.84 -26.95 24.89
C ALA A 52 18.58 -27.78 25.18
N LYS A 53 17.71 -27.21 26.01
CA LYS A 53 16.29 -27.58 26.05
C LYS A 53 15.78 -27.44 24.60
N PRO A 54 15.24 -28.51 23.98
CA PRO A 54 14.84 -28.43 22.59
C PRO A 54 13.79 -27.34 22.43
N ALA A 55 14.00 -26.51 21.40
CA ALA A 55 13.03 -25.55 20.93
C ALA A 55 11.67 -26.25 20.81
N ALA A 56 10.63 -25.58 21.32
CA ALA A 56 9.25 -26.03 21.19
C ALA A 56 9.02 -26.44 19.73
N ALA A 57 8.54 -27.67 19.55
CA ALA A 57 8.17 -28.22 18.28
C ALA A 57 7.31 -27.21 17.52
N THR A 58 7.67 -26.95 16.29
CA THR A 58 6.72 -26.50 15.26
C THR A 58 5.53 -27.44 15.32
N GLU A 59 4.40 -26.98 15.87
CA GLU A 59 3.14 -27.70 15.77
C GLU A 59 2.78 -27.77 14.28
N ASP A 60 3.09 -28.91 13.68
CA ASP A 60 2.67 -29.30 12.35
C ASP A 60 1.15 -29.15 12.28
N GLY A 61 0.64 -28.28 11.39
CA GLY A 61 -0.80 -28.09 11.18
C GLY A 61 -1.53 -29.32 10.62
N SER A 62 -0.86 -30.49 10.59
CA SER A 62 -1.43 -31.79 10.26
C SER A 62 -2.48 -32.28 11.28
N GLY A 63 -2.63 -31.60 12.41
CA GLY A 63 -3.61 -31.93 13.47
C GLY A 63 -4.99 -31.27 13.35
N LEU A 64 -5.21 -30.39 12.36
CA LEU A 64 -6.47 -29.66 12.24
C LEU A 64 -7.61 -30.57 11.74
N SER A 65 -8.76 -30.53 12.40
CA SER A 65 -9.98 -31.19 11.93
C SER A 65 -10.62 -30.45 10.76
N VAL A 66 -11.45 -31.15 9.99
CA VAL A 66 -12.23 -30.56 8.87
C VAL A 66 -13.01 -29.32 9.33
N ASP A 67 -13.65 -29.38 10.49
CA ASP A 67 -14.46 -28.27 11.01
C ASP A 67 -13.61 -27.09 11.47
N GLN A 68 -12.45 -27.35 12.09
CA GLN A 68 -11.50 -26.29 12.46
C GLN A 68 -10.99 -25.55 11.22
N VAL A 69 -10.66 -26.27 10.16
CA VAL A 69 -10.21 -25.65 8.91
C VAL A 69 -11.33 -24.84 8.27
N ARG A 70 -12.58 -25.35 8.25
CA ARG A 70 -13.73 -24.56 7.76
C ARG A 70 -13.92 -23.27 8.54
N GLU A 71 -13.82 -23.33 9.86
CA GLU A 71 -13.93 -22.16 10.72
C GLU A 71 -12.83 -21.15 10.41
N ILE A 72 -11.57 -21.59 10.34
CA ILE A 72 -10.41 -20.73 10.01
C ILE A 72 -10.59 -20.06 8.64
N LEU A 73 -10.96 -20.83 7.61
CA LEU A 73 -11.14 -20.30 6.26
C LEU A 73 -12.35 -19.36 6.16
N SER A 74 -13.42 -19.63 6.92
CA SER A 74 -14.59 -18.75 7.02
C SER A 74 -14.24 -17.42 7.69
N LEU A 75 -13.53 -17.46 8.82
CA LEU A 75 -13.03 -16.26 9.50
C LEU A 75 -12.09 -15.47 8.58
N HIS A 76 -11.17 -16.15 7.90
CA HIS A 76 -10.22 -15.52 6.97
C HIS A 76 -10.92 -14.81 5.81
N SER A 77 -11.82 -15.51 5.10
CA SER A 77 -12.54 -14.95 3.96
C SER A 77 -13.44 -13.79 4.37
N ARG A 78 -14.17 -13.92 5.49
CA ARG A 78 -15.01 -12.84 6.02
C ARG A 78 -14.19 -11.65 6.50
N GLY A 79 -13.10 -11.90 7.21
CA GLY A 79 -12.20 -10.86 7.72
C GLY A 79 -11.57 -10.05 6.59
N ILE A 80 -11.16 -10.70 5.51
CA ILE A 80 -10.71 -10.01 4.28
C ILE A 80 -11.87 -9.22 3.67
N GLY A 81 -13.06 -9.81 3.52
CA GLY A 81 -14.22 -9.10 2.96
C GLY A 81 -14.58 -7.82 3.73
N HIS A 82 -14.58 -7.88 5.07
CA HIS A 82 -14.77 -6.69 5.91
C HIS A 82 -13.65 -5.65 5.68
N LEU A 83 -12.40 -6.11 5.56
CA LEU A 83 -11.25 -5.22 5.34
C LEU A 83 -11.33 -4.52 3.97
N GLU A 84 -11.72 -5.22 2.91
CA GLU A 84 -11.92 -4.66 1.56
C GLU A 84 -13.09 -3.66 1.52
N ASN A 85 -14.13 -3.90 2.32
CA ASN A 85 -15.28 -3.01 2.47
C ASN A 85 -15.06 -1.87 3.49
N LYS A 86 -13.84 -1.73 4.03
CA LYS A 86 -13.48 -0.70 5.02
C LYS A 86 -14.26 -0.79 6.33
N GLU A 87 -14.72 -1.99 6.67
CA GLU A 87 -15.40 -2.31 7.93
C GLU A 87 -14.34 -2.67 9.01
N TRP A 88 -13.53 -1.67 9.37
CA TRP A 88 -12.27 -1.88 10.10
C TRP A 88 -12.41 -2.59 11.44
N ALA A 89 -13.44 -2.25 12.22
CA ALA A 89 -13.67 -2.84 13.53
C ALA A 89 -14.07 -4.33 13.42
N ASP A 90 -14.94 -4.66 12.47
CA ASP A 90 -15.37 -6.05 12.23
C ASP A 90 -14.22 -6.88 11.65
N ALA A 91 -13.43 -6.29 10.74
CA ALA A 91 -12.23 -6.92 10.22
C ALA A 91 -11.22 -7.23 11.34
N GLU A 92 -10.97 -6.29 12.26
CA GLU A 92 -10.07 -6.53 13.40
C GLU A 92 -10.59 -7.62 14.34
N LEU A 93 -11.88 -7.57 14.67
CA LEU A 93 -12.52 -8.56 15.54
C LEU A 93 -12.42 -9.96 14.95
N ILE A 94 -12.61 -10.13 13.65
CA ILE A 94 -12.60 -11.43 12.99
C ILE A 94 -11.16 -11.92 12.74
N LEU A 95 -10.28 -11.08 12.19
CA LEU A 95 -8.92 -11.49 11.86
C LEU A 95 -8.08 -11.77 13.11
N SER A 96 -8.37 -11.13 14.25
CA SER A 96 -7.66 -11.37 15.51
C SER A 96 -7.91 -12.75 16.13
N GLN A 97 -8.99 -13.43 15.73
CA GLN A 97 -9.35 -14.77 16.22
C GLN A 97 -8.55 -15.89 15.54
N ILE A 98 -7.99 -15.62 14.35
CA ILE A 98 -7.32 -16.65 13.54
C ILE A 98 -5.94 -17.04 14.14
N PRO A 99 -5.08 -16.10 14.59
CA PRO A 99 -3.81 -16.46 15.23
C PRO A 99 -3.95 -17.34 16.49
N GLU A 100 -5.10 -17.29 17.18
CA GLU A 100 -5.36 -18.16 18.34
C GLU A 100 -5.59 -19.61 17.92
N ARG A 101 -6.17 -19.81 16.73
CA ARG A 101 -6.47 -21.13 16.15
C ARG A 101 -5.33 -21.69 15.31
N LEU A 102 -4.51 -20.81 14.76
CA LEU A 102 -3.38 -21.15 13.92
C LEU A 102 -2.12 -20.37 14.33
N PRO A 103 -1.61 -20.60 15.55
CA PRO A 103 -0.43 -19.90 16.05
C PRO A 103 0.79 -20.22 15.18
N GLY A 104 1.63 -19.22 14.96
CA GLY A 104 2.86 -19.41 14.17
C GLY A 104 2.68 -19.51 12.66
N ASN A 105 1.45 -19.39 12.13
CA ASN A 105 1.26 -19.30 10.68
C ASN A 105 1.62 -17.90 10.15
N LEU A 106 2.60 -17.87 9.25
CA LEU A 106 3.12 -16.66 8.64
C LEU A 106 2.03 -15.82 7.95
N HIS A 107 1.16 -16.45 7.16
CA HIS A 107 0.16 -15.75 6.35
C HIS A 107 -0.96 -15.15 7.20
N VAL A 108 -1.38 -15.86 8.25
CA VAL A 108 -2.32 -15.34 9.24
C VAL A 108 -1.72 -14.14 9.97
N ALA A 109 -0.48 -14.25 10.45
CA ALA A 109 0.20 -13.14 11.12
C ALA A 109 0.38 -11.93 10.17
N LYS A 110 0.74 -12.18 8.91
CA LYS A 110 0.85 -11.16 7.86
C LYS A 110 -0.48 -10.44 7.64
N ASN A 111 -1.57 -11.17 7.43
CA ASN A 111 -2.88 -10.57 7.15
C ASN A 111 -3.39 -9.73 8.34
N LEU A 112 -3.20 -10.19 9.58
CA LEU A 112 -3.55 -9.40 10.76
C LEU A 112 -2.70 -8.12 10.86
N ALA A 113 -1.39 -8.21 10.58
CA ALA A 113 -0.51 -7.05 10.56
C ALA A 113 -0.94 -6.04 9.48
N ILE A 114 -1.25 -6.52 8.27
CA ILE A 114 -1.77 -5.68 7.18
C ILE A 114 -3.07 -5.00 7.59
N GLY A 115 -4.05 -5.74 8.11
CA GLY A 115 -5.35 -5.19 8.49
C GLY A 115 -5.23 -4.06 9.53
N ARG A 116 -4.40 -4.26 10.56
CA ARG A 116 -4.19 -3.26 11.62
C ARG A 116 -3.35 -2.06 11.19
N VAL A 117 -2.37 -2.25 10.29
CA VAL A 117 -1.62 -1.12 9.72
C VAL A 117 -2.49 -0.34 8.74
N LEU A 118 -3.26 -1.01 7.89
CA LEU A 118 -4.17 -0.38 6.95
C LEU A 118 -5.22 0.47 7.67
N SER A 119 -5.77 -0.02 8.77
CA SER A 119 -6.74 0.74 9.58
C SER A 119 -6.16 2.03 10.17
N LEU A 120 -4.84 2.25 10.16
CA LEU A 120 -4.22 3.53 10.54
C LEU A 120 -3.83 4.38 9.33
N LEU A 121 -3.58 3.75 8.18
CA LEU A 121 -3.15 4.44 6.95
C LEU A 121 -4.33 4.98 6.13
N ASP A 122 -5.47 4.27 6.13
CA ASP A 122 -6.63 4.67 5.33
C ASP A 122 -7.30 5.91 5.93
N LYS A 123 -7.55 6.91 5.09
CA LYS A 123 -8.11 8.21 5.50
C LYS A 123 -9.58 8.12 5.92
N GLU A 124 -10.29 7.08 5.49
CA GLU A 124 -11.68 6.81 5.86
C GLU A 124 -11.78 5.97 7.14
N SER A 125 -10.65 5.61 7.75
CA SER A 125 -10.63 4.93 9.02
C SER A 125 -11.11 5.81 10.18
N PRO A 126 -11.88 5.25 11.14
CA PRO A 126 -12.23 5.95 12.38
C PRO A 126 -11.01 6.11 13.32
N TYR A 127 -9.92 5.37 13.11
CA TYR A 127 -8.73 5.45 13.95
C TYR A 127 -7.86 6.65 13.53
N SER A 128 -8.24 7.83 14.01
CA SER A 128 -7.50 9.07 13.80
C SER A 128 -7.07 9.69 15.13
N LEU A 129 -5.80 10.09 15.23
CA LEU A 129 -5.27 10.82 16.38
C LEU A 129 -6.09 12.08 16.70
N SER A 130 -6.72 12.70 15.70
CA SER A 130 -7.53 13.91 15.87
C SER A 130 -8.96 13.65 16.35
N GLN A 131 -9.52 12.47 16.06
CA GLN A 131 -10.92 12.14 16.37
C GLN A 131 -11.02 11.36 17.69
N ASP A 132 -10.18 10.33 17.85
CA ASP A 132 -10.12 9.49 19.03
C ASP A 132 -8.66 9.07 19.32
N PRO A 133 -7.92 9.87 20.10
CA PRO A 133 -6.53 9.58 20.43
C PRO A 133 -6.33 8.25 21.15
N GLN A 134 -7.32 7.82 21.95
CA GLN A 134 -7.23 6.59 22.72
C GLN A 134 -7.39 5.38 21.79
N ALA A 135 -8.45 5.36 20.97
CA ALA A 135 -8.65 4.28 20.00
C ALA A 135 -7.49 4.20 19.00
N TYR A 136 -6.96 5.35 18.57
CA TYR A 136 -5.75 5.40 17.75
C TYR A 136 -4.54 4.75 18.45
N ALA A 137 -4.25 5.14 19.69
CA ALA A 137 -3.11 4.61 20.45
C ALA A 137 -3.23 3.09 20.68
N GLU A 138 -4.42 2.61 21.01
CA GLU A 138 -4.70 1.18 21.17
C GLU A 138 -4.50 0.43 19.86
N MET A 139 -5.00 0.95 18.74
CA MET A 139 -4.81 0.34 17.43
C MET A 139 -3.34 0.37 16.99
N ALA A 140 -2.62 1.46 17.22
CA ALA A 140 -1.18 1.56 16.94
C ALA A 140 -0.38 0.52 17.73
N GLN A 141 -0.71 0.29 19.01
CA GLN A 141 -0.08 -0.75 19.81
C GLN A 141 -0.39 -2.15 19.26
N LYS A 142 -1.66 -2.42 18.92
CA LYS A 142 -2.09 -3.69 18.31
C LYS A 142 -1.40 -3.94 16.96
N ALA A 143 -1.23 -2.91 16.13
CA ALA A 143 -0.54 -2.96 14.85
C ALA A 143 0.94 -3.28 15.04
N ALA A 144 1.62 -2.57 15.95
CA ALA A 144 3.03 -2.80 16.25
C ALA A 144 3.28 -4.25 16.74
N ALA A 145 2.41 -4.77 17.62
CA ALA A 145 2.50 -6.15 18.08
C ALA A 145 2.29 -7.16 16.94
N ALA A 146 1.32 -6.92 16.04
CA ALA A 146 1.05 -7.80 14.90
C ALA A 146 2.20 -7.79 13.88
N VAL A 147 2.76 -6.61 13.56
CA VAL A 147 3.94 -6.48 12.69
C VAL A 147 5.14 -7.21 13.29
N ALA A 148 5.39 -7.07 14.59
CA ALA A 148 6.47 -7.79 15.27
C ALA A 148 6.25 -9.32 15.27
N ALA A 149 5.01 -9.79 15.44
CA ALA A 149 4.67 -11.20 15.36
C ALA A 149 4.88 -11.75 13.94
N HIS A 150 4.44 -11.01 12.91
CA HIS A 150 4.68 -11.35 11.51
C HIS A 150 6.18 -11.43 11.22
N ALA A 151 6.96 -10.41 11.57
CA ALA A 151 8.40 -10.35 11.34
C ALA A 151 9.15 -11.56 11.91
N LYS A 152 8.77 -12.05 13.10
CA LYS A 152 9.37 -13.23 13.73
C LYS A 152 9.18 -14.53 12.94
N LEU A 153 8.15 -14.61 12.11
CA LEU A 153 7.82 -15.80 11.31
C LEU A 153 8.40 -15.74 9.89
N THR A 154 8.93 -14.59 9.48
CA THR A 154 9.50 -14.40 8.13
C THR A 154 10.82 -15.15 7.98
N THR A 155 11.01 -15.80 6.84
CA THR A 155 12.20 -16.60 6.55
C THR A 155 12.93 -16.12 5.31
N THR A 156 12.18 -15.76 4.26
CA THR A 156 12.73 -15.28 2.99
C THR A 156 12.96 -13.78 3.00
N ASN A 157 13.78 -13.28 2.06
CA ASN A 157 13.99 -11.84 1.91
C ASN A 157 12.70 -11.12 1.50
N GLU A 158 11.88 -11.71 0.63
CA GLU A 158 10.60 -11.13 0.22
C GLU A 158 9.65 -10.97 1.41
N GLU A 159 9.53 -12.00 2.25
CA GLU A 159 8.71 -11.96 3.46
C GLU A 159 9.21 -10.91 4.46
N LYS A 160 10.53 -10.86 4.68
CA LYS A 160 11.16 -9.86 5.55
C LYS A 160 10.96 -8.45 5.02
N ALA A 161 11.01 -8.27 3.70
CA ALA A 161 10.82 -6.97 3.06
C ALA A 161 9.40 -6.44 3.28
N VAL A 162 8.38 -7.31 3.20
CA VAL A 162 6.99 -6.94 3.53
C VAL A 162 6.86 -6.55 5.00
N ALA A 163 7.45 -7.32 5.92
CA ALA A 163 7.43 -6.98 7.34
C ALA A 163 8.11 -5.63 7.62
N ALA A 164 9.26 -5.35 6.98
CA ALA A 164 9.96 -4.08 7.06
C ALA A 164 9.14 -2.93 6.45
N LEU A 165 8.47 -3.15 5.32
CA LEU A 165 7.57 -2.16 4.72
C LEU A 165 6.44 -1.78 5.68
N LEU A 166 5.78 -2.76 6.31
CA LEU A 166 4.69 -2.54 7.26
C LEU A 166 5.20 -1.81 8.52
N ALA A 167 6.34 -2.22 9.07
CA ALA A 167 6.97 -1.55 10.21
C ALA A 167 7.33 -0.09 9.88
N GLY A 168 7.88 0.15 8.69
CA GLY A 168 8.24 1.46 8.20
C GLY A 168 7.03 2.37 8.03
N LYS A 169 5.99 1.91 7.32
CA LYS A 169 4.74 2.68 7.16
C LYS A 169 4.07 2.98 8.51
N LEU A 170 4.05 2.02 9.44
CA LEU A 170 3.50 2.21 10.79
C LEU A 170 4.28 3.26 11.60
N ALA A 171 5.62 3.23 11.56
CA ALA A 171 6.44 4.21 12.26
C ALA A 171 6.32 5.62 11.65
N VAL A 172 6.18 5.72 10.33
CA VAL A 172 5.97 7.01 9.63
C VAL A 172 4.61 7.62 9.96
N ILE A 173 3.52 6.84 9.98
CA ILE A 173 2.19 7.38 10.30
C ILE A 173 2.05 7.76 11.78
N ASP A 174 2.78 7.08 12.65
CA ASP A 174 2.81 7.33 14.11
C ASP A 174 3.87 8.36 14.53
N ASP A 175 4.55 8.99 13.56
CA ASP A 175 5.52 10.06 13.80
C ASP A 175 4.81 11.35 14.22
N SER A 176 5.30 11.97 15.30
CA SER A 176 4.80 13.25 15.80
C SER A 176 5.91 13.99 16.56
N PRO A 177 5.76 15.31 16.79
CA PRO A 177 6.70 16.06 17.62
C PRO A 177 6.88 15.47 19.03
N GLU A 178 5.83 14.89 19.61
CA GLU A 178 5.82 14.28 20.93
C GLU A 178 6.39 12.86 20.92
N LYS A 179 6.32 12.17 19.77
CA LYS A 179 6.79 10.80 19.57
C LYS A 179 7.52 10.72 18.21
N PRO A 180 8.76 11.22 18.13
CA PRO A 180 9.52 11.20 16.87
C PRO A 180 9.89 9.76 16.51
N ARG A 181 9.42 9.31 15.35
CA ARG A 181 9.60 7.95 14.83
C ARG A 181 10.03 7.93 13.37
N ILE A 182 10.15 9.08 12.71
CA ILE A 182 10.55 9.16 11.30
C ILE A 182 11.87 8.42 11.03
N GLU A 183 12.88 8.53 11.90
CA GLU A 183 14.16 7.84 11.72
C GLU A 183 14.02 6.32 11.75
N GLU A 184 13.19 5.81 12.66
CA GLU A 184 12.84 4.40 12.76
C GLU A 184 12.09 3.94 11.50
N GLY A 185 11.11 4.72 11.05
CA GLY A 185 10.35 4.46 9.83
C GLY A 185 11.23 4.40 8.59
N LEU A 186 12.11 5.38 8.41
CA LEU A 186 13.07 5.42 7.31
C LEU A 186 14.06 4.25 7.37
N LYS A 187 14.50 3.82 8.56
CA LYS A 187 15.36 2.65 8.72
C LYS A 187 14.67 1.38 8.18
N TYR A 188 13.43 1.15 8.56
CA TYR A 188 12.67 -0.01 8.08
C TYR A 188 12.36 0.06 6.57
N LEU A 189 12.03 1.24 6.05
CA LEU A 189 11.80 1.41 4.61
C LEU A 189 13.09 1.17 3.81
N ARG A 190 14.26 1.63 4.28
CA ARG A 190 15.56 1.28 3.68
C ARG A 190 15.80 -0.23 3.73
N GLU A 191 15.53 -0.88 4.85
CA GLU A 191 15.66 -2.33 4.98
C GLU A 191 14.79 -3.06 3.96
N ALA A 192 13.54 -2.63 3.72
CA ALA A 192 12.69 -3.17 2.67
C ALA A 192 13.33 -3.04 1.27
N THR A 193 13.93 -1.88 0.96
CA THR A 193 14.65 -1.67 -0.33
C THR A 193 15.92 -2.50 -0.47
N ILE A 194 16.57 -2.88 0.63
CA ILE A 194 17.76 -3.74 0.62
C ILE A 194 17.36 -5.21 0.41
N LEU A 195 16.27 -5.64 1.04
CA LEU A 195 15.78 -7.01 0.99
C LEU A 195 15.14 -7.35 -0.37
N ALA A 196 14.48 -6.39 -1.02
CA ALA A 196 13.85 -6.55 -2.33
C ALA A 196 14.16 -5.33 -3.24
N PRO A 197 15.41 -5.19 -3.72
CA PRO A 197 15.87 -4.00 -4.44
C PRO A 197 15.22 -3.79 -5.81
N GLU A 198 14.61 -4.81 -6.38
CA GLU A 198 13.88 -4.79 -7.66
C GLU A 198 12.45 -4.27 -7.54
N ARG A 199 11.92 -4.10 -6.32
CA ARG A 199 10.55 -3.63 -6.06
C ARG A 199 10.48 -2.11 -6.08
N ALA A 200 10.04 -1.55 -7.21
CA ALA A 200 9.92 -0.10 -7.40
C ALA A 200 9.06 0.57 -6.32
N GLU A 201 7.99 -0.08 -5.88
CA GLU A 201 7.07 0.42 -4.87
C GLU A 201 7.71 0.58 -3.47
N TYR A 202 8.78 -0.17 -3.15
CA TYR A 202 9.49 -0.03 -1.87
C TYR A 202 10.39 1.21 -1.88
N TRP A 203 11.07 1.46 -3.00
CA TRP A 203 11.81 2.69 -3.24
C TRP A 203 10.88 3.90 -3.23
N PHE A 204 9.70 3.77 -3.83
CA PHE A 204 8.70 4.82 -3.81
C PHE A 204 8.16 5.09 -2.40
N ALA A 205 7.90 4.05 -1.59
CA ALA A 205 7.47 4.22 -0.21
C ALA A 205 8.53 4.97 0.63
N LEU A 206 9.82 4.67 0.44
CA LEU A 206 10.92 5.42 1.04
C LEU A 206 10.93 6.89 0.60
N ALA A 207 10.84 7.14 -0.71
CA ALA A 207 10.78 8.50 -1.25
C ALA A 207 9.58 9.28 -0.70
N HIS A 208 8.41 8.66 -0.62
CA HIS A 208 7.20 9.28 -0.09
C HIS A 208 7.36 9.68 1.39
N ALA A 209 7.94 8.80 2.22
CA ALA A 209 8.23 9.10 3.61
C ALA A 209 9.23 10.26 3.77
N LEU A 210 10.33 10.24 3.00
CA LEU A 210 11.33 11.32 3.00
C LEU A 210 10.72 12.67 2.56
N SER A 211 9.88 12.66 1.52
CA SER A 211 9.23 13.87 1.02
C SER A 211 8.18 14.42 1.97
N GLY A 212 7.50 13.56 2.73
CA GLY A 212 6.46 13.94 3.68
C GLY A 212 7.00 14.59 4.97
N HIS A 213 8.27 14.36 5.31
CA HIS A 213 8.88 14.88 6.53
C HIS A 213 9.76 16.11 6.24
N ARG A 214 9.59 17.17 7.04
CA ARG A 214 10.28 18.46 6.86
C ARG A 214 11.79 18.31 6.77
N ASP A 215 12.39 17.55 7.67
CA ASP A 215 13.85 17.45 7.81
C ASP A 215 14.51 16.64 6.67
N TYR A 216 13.75 15.82 5.95
CA TYR A 216 14.25 14.97 4.88
C TYR A 216 13.81 15.43 3.48
N SER A 217 12.94 16.44 3.40
CA SER A 217 12.37 16.94 2.15
C SER A 217 13.40 17.50 1.14
N ASP A 218 14.58 17.89 1.62
CA ASP A 218 15.75 18.36 0.82
C ASP A 218 16.93 17.36 0.86
N SER A 219 16.69 16.11 1.30
CA SER A 219 17.74 15.10 1.41
C SER A 219 18.18 14.59 0.02
N PRO A 220 19.47 14.26 -0.16
CA PRO A 220 19.95 13.64 -1.39
C PRO A 220 19.34 12.25 -1.60
N GLU A 221 19.05 11.54 -0.51
CA GLU A 221 18.43 10.22 -0.52
C GLU A 221 17.05 10.23 -1.19
N LEU A 222 16.27 11.29 -1.02
CA LEU A 222 14.97 11.44 -1.68
C LEU A 222 15.10 11.40 -3.22
N ILE A 223 16.06 12.16 -3.77
CA ILE A 223 16.30 12.16 -5.22
C ILE A 223 16.78 10.78 -5.68
N GLN A 224 17.67 10.14 -4.91
CA GLN A 224 18.17 8.79 -5.23
C GLN A 224 17.05 7.74 -5.22
N ALA A 225 16.16 7.76 -4.23
CA ALA A 225 15.03 6.85 -4.14
C ALA A 225 14.06 7.05 -5.32
N LEU A 226 13.78 8.30 -5.72
CA LEU A 226 12.96 8.60 -6.90
C LEU A 226 13.65 8.18 -8.21
N GLN A 227 14.95 8.40 -8.34
CA GLN A 227 15.74 7.93 -9.49
C GLN A 227 15.67 6.41 -9.61
N LYS A 228 15.87 5.68 -8.50
CA LYS A 228 15.80 4.21 -8.50
C LYS A 228 14.40 3.71 -8.79
N THR A 229 13.37 4.37 -8.26
CA THR A 229 11.97 4.08 -8.60
C THR A 229 11.72 4.25 -10.10
N LEU A 230 12.21 5.34 -10.71
CA LEU A 230 12.05 5.62 -12.14
C LEU A 230 12.91 4.72 -13.04
N GLU A 231 13.98 4.13 -12.51
CA GLU A 231 14.76 3.09 -13.19
C GLU A 231 13.94 1.80 -13.29
N LEU A 232 13.30 1.39 -12.19
CA LEU A 232 12.52 0.16 -12.10
C LEU A 232 11.12 0.28 -12.73
N ALA A 233 10.53 1.47 -12.73
CA ALA A 233 9.24 1.78 -13.35
C ALA A 233 9.40 2.93 -14.37
N PRO A 234 10.06 2.69 -15.52
CA PRO A 234 10.52 3.74 -16.41
C PRO A 234 9.42 4.54 -17.10
N GLU A 235 8.21 4.01 -17.17
CA GLU A 235 7.06 4.65 -17.81
C GLU A 235 6.17 5.39 -16.80
N ASN A 236 6.49 5.34 -15.50
CA ASN A 236 5.61 5.89 -14.47
C ASN A 236 5.66 7.42 -14.43
N LEU A 237 4.58 8.06 -14.89
CA LEU A 237 4.48 9.51 -14.98
C LEU A 237 4.44 10.21 -13.60
N SER A 238 3.92 9.53 -12.57
CA SER A 238 3.85 10.08 -11.21
C SER A 238 5.25 10.22 -10.60
N VAL A 239 6.06 9.17 -10.74
CA VAL A 239 7.45 9.17 -10.27
C VAL A 239 8.27 10.19 -11.05
N LEU A 240 8.09 10.26 -12.38
CA LEU A 240 8.74 11.27 -13.22
C LEU A 240 8.41 12.69 -12.74
N ALA A 241 7.13 12.99 -12.50
CA ALA A 241 6.69 14.32 -12.06
C ALA A 241 7.30 14.71 -10.70
N GLN A 242 7.35 13.77 -9.75
CA GLN A 242 7.97 13.99 -8.44
C GLN A 242 9.49 14.17 -8.55
N LEU A 243 10.16 13.38 -9.40
CA LEU A 243 11.60 13.52 -9.62
C LEU A 243 11.94 14.87 -10.25
N LEU A 244 11.15 15.33 -11.24
CA LEU A 244 11.29 16.66 -11.84
C LEU A 244 11.16 17.76 -10.78
N GLU A 245 10.16 17.68 -9.91
CA GLU A 245 9.98 18.63 -8.81
C GLU A 245 11.19 18.64 -7.87
N LYS A 246 11.63 17.47 -7.39
CA LYS A 246 12.72 17.39 -6.42
C LYS A 246 14.07 17.78 -7.00
N GLN A 247 14.37 17.44 -8.25
CA GLN A 247 15.57 17.94 -8.93
C GLN A 247 15.48 19.45 -9.18
N ALA A 248 14.34 19.98 -9.61
CA ALA A 248 14.16 21.42 -9.83
C ALA A 248 14.37 22.24 -8.56
N LEU A 249 13.82 21.79 -7.43
CA LEU A 249 14.01 22.43 -6.13
C LEU A 249 15.46 22.25 -5.63
N GLY A 250 16.02 21.05 -5.82
CA GLY A 250 17.38 20.70 -5.40
C GLY A 250 18.48 21.53 -6.06
N LEU A 251 18.22 22.12 -7.24
CA LEU A 251 19.15 23.05 -7.91
C LEU A 251 19.55 24.26 -7.04
N SER A 252 18.67 24.66 -6.12
CA SER A 252 18.89 25.76 -5.17
C SER A 252 19.14 25.27 -3.74
N SER A 253 19.33 23.97 -3.54
CA SER A 253 19.59 23.38 -2.22
C SER A 253 20.89 23.92 -1.61
N LYS A 254 20.90 24.00 -0.28
CA LYS A 254 22.11 24.25 0.51
C LYS A 254 22.95 22.99 0.69
N ASN A 255 22.37 21.81 0.44
CA ASN A 255 23.07 20.54 0.48
C ASN A 255 23.76 20.31 -0.88
N GLU A 256 25.10 20.30 -0.88
CA GLU A 256 25.88 20.12 -2.11
C GLU A 256 25.59 18.79 -2.82
N LYS A 257 25.29 17.72 -2.07
CA LYS A 257 24.97 16.42 -2.68
C LYS A 257 23.60 16.43 -3.33
N THR A 258 22.61 17.07 -2.71
CA THR A 258 21.28 17.27 -3.32
C THR A 258 21.39 18.10 -4.59
N LYS A 259 22.21 19.16 -4.56
CA LYS A 259 22.47 20.02 -5.72
C LYS A 259 23.17 19.28 -6.87
N GLU A 260 24.15 18.43 -6.55
CA GLU A 260 24.82 17.56 -7.51
C GLU A 260 23.81 16.61 -8.20
N LEU A 261 22.98 15.91 -7.41
CA LEU A 261 21.97 14.99 -7.94
C LEU A 261 20.86 15.70 -8.75
N ALA A 262 20.51 16.92 -8.34
CA ALA A 262 19.61 17.81 -9.07
C ALA A 262 20.16 18.22 -10.45
N GLY A 263 21.49 18.18 -10.63
CA GLY A 263 22.14 18.39 -11.92
C GLY A 263 21.71 17.39 -13.00
N GLY A 264 21.11 16.26 -12.63
CA GLY A 264 20.50 15.30 -13.55
C GLY A 264 19.15 15.73 -14.16
N LEU A 265 18.63 16.93 -13.82
CA LEU A 265 17.36 17.45 -14.35
C LEU A 265 17.25 17.41 -15.89
N PRO A 266 18.29 17.76 -16.67
CA PRO A 266 18.21 17.70 -18.14
C PRO A 266 17.92 16.29 -18.69
N ASP A 267 18.43 15.24 -18.05
CA ASP A 267 18.15 13.85 -18.45
C ASP A 267 16.71 13.47 -18.15
N THR A 268 16.21 13.85 -16.97
CA THR A 268 14.80 13.64 -16.59
C THR A 268 13.85 14.38 -17.53
N LEU A 269 14.19 15.62 -17.93
CA LEU A 269 13.43 16.39 -18.92
C LEU A 269 13.43 15.72 -20.30
N ARG A 270 14.56 15.15 -20.75
CA ARG A 270 14.61 14.36 -21.99
C ARG A 270 13.71 13.12 -21.92
N LYS A 271 13.72 12.41 -20.79
CA LYS A 271 12.82 11.27 -20.56
C LYS A 271 11.35 11.70 -20.56
N ALA A 272 11.05 12.87 -19.99
CA ALA A 272 9.70 13.44 -20.01
C ALA A 272 9.19 13.68 -21.43
N ILE A 273 10.02 14.14 -22.37
CA ILE A 273 9.62 14.29 -23.79
C ILE A 273 9.08 12.96 -24.33
N VAL A 274 9.84 11.87 -24.14
CA VAL A 274 9.48 10.54 -24.66
C VAL A 274 8.15 10.06 -24.09
N LEU A 275 7.95 10.18 -22.78
CA LEU A 275 6.70 9.71 -22.13
C LEU A 275 5.50 10.62 -22.40
N LEU A 276 5.73 11.91 -22.68
CA LEU A 276 4.67 12.89 -22.96
C LEU A 276 4.22 12.91 -24.42
N GLU A 277 5.00 12.37 -25.35
CA GLU A 277 4.65 12.30 -26.78
C GLU A 277 3.20 11.86 -27.04
N PRO A 278 2.71 10.72 -26.49
CA PRO A 278 1.33 10.29 -26.73
C PRO A 278 0.26 11.21 -26.09
N LEU A 279 0.63 12.04 -25.11
CA LEU A 279 -0.30 12.90 -24.35
C LEU A 279 -0.27 14.36 -24.81
N ASN A 280 0.78 14.80 -25.50
CA ASN A 280 1.04 16.22 -25.75
C ASN A 280 -0.06 16.90 -26.58
N SER A 281 -0.64 16.20 -27.56
CA SER A 281 -1.71 16.76 -28.40
C SER A 281 -2.99 17.06 -27.58
N ALA A 282 -3.39 16.13 -26.71
CA ALA A 282 -4.52 16.29 -25.81
C ALA A 282 -4.28 17.41 -24.79
N ILE A 283 -3.11 17.41 -24.15
CA ILE A 283 -2.72 18.44 -23.18
C ILE A 283 -2.68 19.82 -23.85
N LYS A 284 -2.10 19.95 -25.04
CA LYS A 284 -2.06 21.19 -25.81
C LYS A 284 -3.46 21.70 -26.16
N SER A 285 -4.37 20.81 -26.54
CA SER A 285 -5.76 21.18 -26.83
C SER A 285 -6.48 21.74 -25.59
N GLN A 286 -6.32 21.09 -24.44
CA GLN A 286 -7.01 21.44 -23.19
C GLN A 286 -6.38 22.62 -22.44
N ARG A 287 -5.05 22.68 -22.36
CA ARG A 287 -4.30 23.63 -21.52
C ARG A 287 -3.64 24.75 -22.32
N LYS A 288 -3.71 24.70 -23.66
CA LYS A 288 -3.09 25.66 -24.59
C LYS A 288 -1.57 25.81 -24.39
N ILE A 289 -0.93 24.77 -23.86
CA ILE A 289 0.52 24.70 -23.62
C ILE A 289 1.05 23.47 -24.34
N ASP A 290 2.10 23.66 -25.14
CA ASP A 290 2.87 22.56 -25.73
C ASP A 290 3.99 22.17 -24.76
N LEU A 291 3.83 21.03 -24.08
CA LEU A 291 4.76 20.60 -23.04
C LEU A 291 6.10 20.20 -23.63
N ILE A 292 6.10 19.50 -24.77
CA ILE A 292 7.32 19.09 -25.45
C ILE A 292 8.10 20.31 -25.90
N GLU A 293 7.46 21.28 -26.55
CA GLU A 293 8.12 22.52 -26.96
C GLU A 293 8.68 23.29 -25.74
N THR A 294 7.94 23.34 -24.64
CA THR A 294 8.38 23.97 -23.39
C THR A 294 9.64 23.30 -22.84
N ILE A 295 9.68 21.96 -22.82
CA ILE A 295 10.85 21.21 -22.36
C ILE A 295 12.03 21.43 -23.31
N GLN A 296 11.83 21.37 -24.63
CA GLN A 296 12.89 21.58 -25.62
C GLN A 296 13.53 22.98 -25.50
N LYS A 297 12.72 24.03 -25.33
CA LYS A 297 13.21 25.40 -25.08
C LYS A 297 14.04 25.49 -23.80
N THR A 298 13.62 24.76 -22.77
CA THR A 298 14.35 24.68 -21.49
C THR A 298 15.71 24.03 -21.67
N LEU A 299 15.77 22.90 -22.39
CA LEU A 299 17.01 22.18 -22.68
C LEU A 299 17.96 22.96 -23.59
N ALA A 300 17.45 23.84 -24.45
CA ALA A 300 18.24 24.72 -25.29
C ALA A 300 18.84 25.93 -24.55
N THR A 301 18.38 26.22 -23.32
CA THR A 301 18.88 27.34 -22.53
C THR A 301 20.22 26.96 -21.86
N PRO A 302 21.29 27.76 -21.98
CA PRO A 302 22.58 27.45 -21.37
C PRO A 302 22.47 27.23 -19.86
N ALA A 303 23.14 26.18 -19.35
CA ALA A 303 23.10 25.70 -17.97
C ALA A 303 23.57 26.71 -16.88
N ALA A 304 23.94 27.94 -17.27
CA ALA A 304 24.54 28.94 -16.39
C ALA A 304 23.56 29.56 -15.37
N LYS A 305 22.25 29.29 -15.45
CA LYS A 305 21.26 29.78 -14.48
C LYS A 305 20.35 28.64 -14.00
N PRO A 306 20.60 28.05 -12.81
CA PRO A 306 19.76 26.99 -12.25
C PRO A 306 18.25 27.36 -12.21
N GLY A 307 17.93 28.64 -11.97
CA GLY A 307 16.55 29.15 -12.00
C GLY A 307 15.86 29.09 -13.36
N ALA A 308 16.60 29.01 -14.48
CA ALA A 308 16.00 28.92 -15.82
C ALA A 308 15.38 27.54 -16.10
N GLN A 309 15.87 26.48 -15.45
CA GLN A 309 15.34 25.12 -15.62
C GLN A 309 14.26 24.76 -14.59
N MET A 310 14.29 25.40 -13.42
CA MET A 310 13.32 25.17 -12.35
C MET A 310 11.88 25.47 -12.78
N GLY A 311 11.62 26.67 -13.34
CA GLY A 311 10.27 27.09 -13.73
C GLY A 311 9.58 26.12 -14.70
N PRO A 312 10.22 25.76 -15.83
CA PRO A 312 9.67 24.80 -16.76
C PRO A 312 9.47 23.39 -16.18
N ALA A 313 10.40 22.88 -15.36
CA ALA A 313 10.21 21.60 -14.69
C ALA A 313 8.98 21.59 -13.78
N MET A 314 8.74 22.69 -13.05
CA MET A 314 7.53 22.87 -12.24
C MET A 314 6.26 22.97 -13.10
N ILE A 315 6.31 23.61 -14.27
CA ILE A 315 5.18 23.66 -15.22
C ILE A 315 4.83 22.25 -15.69
N VAL A 316 5.84 21.47 -16.13
CA VAL A 316 5.64 20.09 -16.58
C VAL A 316 5.01 19.25 -15.49
N ARG A 317 5.57 19.29 -14.27
CA ARG A 317 5.01 18.59 -13.11
C ARG A 317 3.57 19.00 -12.82
N ASN A 318 3.26 20.30 -12.78
CA ASN A 318 1.92 20.79 -12.45
C ASN A 318 0.88 20.42 -13.50
N LEU A 319 1.29 20.28 -14.76
CA LEU A 319 0.42 19.82 -15.84
C LEU A 319 0.29 18.29 -15.86
N LEU A 320 1.29 17.54 -15.41
CA LEU A 320 1.24 16.08 -15.30
C LEU A 320 0.39 15.58 -14.12
N VAL A 321 0.53 16.18 -12.94
CA VAL A 321 -0.13 15.71 -11.70
C VAL A 321 -1.65 15.48 -11.83
N PRO A 322 -2.44 16.37 -12.46
CA PRO A 322 -3.88 16.17 -12.59
C PRO A 322 -4.27 15.21 -13.73
N GLU A 323 -3.34 14.76 -14.58
CA GLU A 323 -3.66 13.87 -15.70
C GLU A 323 -4.05 12.47 -15.19
N LEU A 324 -5.10 11.91 -15.80
CA LEU A 324 -5.64 10.60 -15.39
C LEU A 324 -4.58 9.50 -15.48
N ALA A 325 -3.74 9.52 -16.51
CA ALA A 325 -2.63 8.58 -16.66
C ALA A 325 -1.66 8.64 -15.45
N THR A 326 -1.29 9.84 -15.02
CA THR A 326 -0.45 10.05 -13.83
C THR A 326 -1.11 9.54 -12.55
N LEU A 327 -2.43 9.71 -12.40
CA LEU A 327 -3.17 9.20 -11.23
C LEU A 327 -3.31 7.67 -11.23
N ILE A 328 -3.40 7.04 -12.40
CA ILE A 328 -3.35 5.59 -12.55
C ILE A 328 -1.96 5.08 -12.16
N ASP A 329 -0.91 5.73 -12.67
CA ASP A 329 0.47 5.39 -12.38
C ASP A 329 0.84 5.58 -10.90
N LEU A 330 0.30 6.60 -10.24
CA LEU A 330 0.44 6.76 -8.80
C LEU A 330 -0.14 5.55 -8.05
N ARG A 331 -1.34 5.09 -8.42
CA ARG A 331 -1.95 3.90 -7.80
C ARG A 331 -1.17 2.61 -8.05
N ARG A 332 -0.49 2.51 -9.20
CA ARG A 332 0.36 1.36 -9.53
C ARG A 332 1.64 1.30 -8.69
N ILE A 333 2.22 2.46 -8.37
CA ILE A 333 3.49 2.54 -7.63
C ILE A 333 3.30 2.68 -6.12
N ASP A 334 2.31 3.44 -5.68
CA ASP A 334 1.90 3.52 -4.27
C ASP A 334 0.90 2.41 -3.95
N ARG A 335 1.38 1.16 -4.01
CA ARG A 335 0.54 -0.02 -3.81
C ARG A 335 -0.16 0.03 -2.47
N ASN A 336 -1.44 -0.29 -2.49
CA ASN A 336 -2.22 -0.45 -1.27
C ASN A 336 -1.66 -1.65 -0.48
N VAL A 337 -1.60 -1.56 0.84
CA VAL A 337 -1.13 -2.68 1.67
C VAL A 337 -2.00 -3.93 1.55
N LEU A 338 -3.26 -3.79 1.07
CA LEU A 338 -4.13 -4.91 0.69
C LEU A 338 -3.51 -5.83 -0.36
N ASP A 339 -2.68 -5.29 -1.27
CA ASP A 339 -2.05 -6.07 -2.35
C ASP A 339 -1.05 -7.12 -1.81
N TYR A 340 -0.69 -7.05 -0.53
CA TYR A 340 0.19 -8.01 0.13
C TYR A 340 -0.55 -9.08 0.93
N LEU A 341 -1.90 -9.03 0.98
CA LEU A 341 -2.70 -10.05 1.67
C LEU A 341 -2.52 -11.42 1.02
N THR A 342 -2.52 -12.45 1.85
CA THR A 342 -2.78 -13.81 1.37
C THR A 342 -4.28 -14.01 1.26
N ILE A 343 -4.81 -14.00 0.02
CA ILE A 343 -6.24 -14.22 -0.27
C ILE A 343 -6.60 -15.70 -0.23
N ASP A 344 -5.75 -16.57 -0.77
CA ASP A 344 -5.92 -18.01 -0.68
C ASP A 344 -5.11 -18.57 0.51
N LEU A 345 -5.69 -18.52 1.70
CA LEU A 345 -5.06 -19.14 2.88
C LEU A 345 -5.00 -20.66 2.76
N ALA A 346 -6.00 -21.28 2.12
CA ALA A 346 -6.15 -22.73 2.04
C ALA A 346 -4.94 -23.41 1.38
N SER A 347 -4.40 -22.82 0.31
CA SER A 347 -3.19 -23.37 -0.35
C SER A 347 -1.96 -23.37 0.54
N THR A 348 -1.90 -22.50 1.55
CA THR A 348 -0.78 -22.35 2.48
C THR A 348 -0.86 -23.23 3.72
N LEU A 349 -2.02 -23.85 3.97
CA LEU A 349 -2.22 -24.69 5.15
C LEU A 349 -1.60 -26.09 4.95
N PRO A 350 -0.82 -26.60 5.92
CA PRO A 350 -0.27 -27.96 5.89
C PRO A 350 -1.35 -28.99 6.28
N LEU A 351 -2.36 -29.14 5.44
CA LEU A 351 -3.50 -30.05 5.66
C LEU A 351 -3.13 -31.50 5.33
N SER A 352 -3.65 -32.45 6.11
CA SER A 352 -3.57 -33.87 5.76
C SER A 352 -4.37 -34.17 4.47
N ALA A 353 -4.01 -35.24 3.76
CA ALA A 353 -4.66 -35.61 2.50
C ALA A 353 -6.18 -35.82 2.68
N ASP A 354 -6.60 -36.44 3.78
CA ASP A 354 -8.02 -36.71 4.06
C ASP A 354 -8.81 -35.43 4.33
N VAL A 355 -8.24 -34.51 5.12
CA VAL A 355 -8.86 -33.20 5.40
C VAL A 355 -8.95 -32.39 4.12
N ARG A 356 -7.88 -32.38 3.31
CA ARG A 356 -7.86 -31.69 2.02
C ARG A 356 -8.89 -32.27 1.07
N ALA A 357 -9.00 -33.60 0.94
CA ALA A 357 -9.99 -34.24 0.08
C ALA A 357 -11.44 -34.01 0.54
N SER A 358 -11.66 -33.90 1.85
CA SER A 358 -12.99 -33.64 2.43
C SER A 358 -13.47 -32.19 2.24
N LEU A 359 -12.53 -31.24 2.17
CA LEU A 359 -12.82 -29.80 2.07
C LEU A 359 -12.81 -29.31 0.64
N PHE A 360 -11.86 -29.80 -0.15
CA PHE A 360 -11.65 -29.39 -1.51
C PHE A 360 -11.95 -30.58 -2.40
N THR A 361 -13.19 -30.64 -2.87
CA THR A 361 -13.54 -31.56 -3.95
C THR A 361 -12.61 -31.34 -5.12
N LYS A 362 -12.20 -32.43 -5.77
CA LYS A 362 -11.34 -32.38 -6.95
C LYS A 362 -12.00 -31.45 -7.96
N ILE A 363 -11.37 -30.31 -8.23
CA ILE A 363 -11.85 -29.34 -9.21
C ILE A 363 -11.90 -30.08 -10.55
N GLU A 364 -13.10 -30.31 -11.07
CA GLU A 364 -13.24 -30.71 -12.45
C GLU A 364 -12.74 -29.53 -13.30
N PRO A 365 -11.85 -29.76 -14.28
CA PRO A 365 -11.35 -28.68 -15.10
C PRO A 365 -12.54 -27.93 -15.70
N THR A 366 -12.55 -26.60 -15.61
CA THR A 366 -13.50 -25.78 -16.33
C THR A 366 -13.27 -26.00 -17.82
N VAL A 367 -14.11 -26.84 -18.44
CA VAL A 367 -14.05 -27.09 -19.88
C VAL A 367 -14.88 -26.01 -20.55
N LEU A 368 -14.19 -25.07 -21.20
CA LEU A 368 -14.83 -24.19 -22.18
C LEU A 368 -15.29 -25.07 -23.35
N GLN A 369 -16.61 -25.19 -23.51
CA GLN A 369 -17.19 -25.83 -24.68
C GLN A 369 -17.33 -24.81 -25.80
N ALA A 370 -17.09 -25.24 -27.03
CA ALA A 370 -17.30 -24.39 -28.20
C ALA A 370 -18.76 -23.91 -28.24
N PHE A 371 -18.95 -22.67 -28.68
CA PHE A 371 -20.27 -22.09 -28.85
C PHE A 371 -21.11 -22.92 -29.82
N SER A 372 -22.35 -23.17 -29.45
CA SER A 372 -23.34 -23.78 -30.33
C SER A 372 -24.22 -22.68 -30.90
N VAL A 373 -24.17 -22.49 -32.22
CA VAL A 373 -25.01 -21.52 -32.92
C VAL A 373 -26.45 -22.02 -32.87
N GLY A 374 -27.27 -21.36 -32.06
CA GLY A 374 -28.71 -21.60 -31.94
C GLY A 374 -29.55 -20.58 -32.70
N THR A 375 -30.83 -20.89 -32.92
CA THR A 375 -31.80 -19.99 -33.58
C THR A 375 -32.50 -19.03 -32.60
N GLY A 376 -32.06 -18.99 -31.33
CA GLY A 376 -32.64 -18.17 -30.27
C GLY A 376 -32.19 -18.62 -28.87
N LEU A 377 -32.68 -17.94 -27.84
CA LEU A 377 -32.48 -18.36 -26.45
C LEU A 377 -33.23 -19.68 -26.21
N PRO A 378 -32.60 -20.71 -25.63
CA PRO A 378 -33.29 -21.95 -25.31
C PRO A 378 -34.28 -21.74 -24.15
N ASP A 379 -35.27 -22.62 -24.05
CA ASP A 379 -36.08 -22.72 -22.82
C ASP A 379 -35.20 -23.24 -21.69
N LEU A 380 -35.11 -22.46 -20.61
CA LEU A 380 -34.22 -22.73 -19.49
C LEU A 380 -35.00 -23.22 -18.27
N THR A 381 -34.66 -24.40 -17.79
CA THR A 381 -35.19 -24.98 -16.55
C THR A 381 -34.04 -25.41 -15.64
N GLY A 382 -34.18 -25.20 -14.33
CA GLY A 382 -33.17 -25.65 -13.36
C GLY A 382 -31.94 -24.75 -13.21
N ALA A 383 -31.97 -23.54 -13.77
CA ALA A 383 -30.94 -22.55 -13.49
C ALA A 383 -31.04 -22.10 -12.02
N THR A 384 -29.91 -22.14 -11.29
CA THR A 384 -29.82 -21.66 -9.92
C THR A 384 -29.53 -20.16 -9.86
N GLN A 385 -28.90 -19.62 -10.90
CA GLN A 385 -28.62 -18.19 -11.04
C GLN A 385 -28.71 -17.80 -12.52
N VAL A 386 -29.22 -16.60 -12.78
CA VAL A 386 -29.33 -16.01 -14.12
C VAL A 386 -28.94 -14.54 -14.04
N GLN A 387 -28.09 -14.08 -14.96
CA GLN A 387 -27.67 -12.71 -15.15
C GLN A 387 -27.62 -12.35 -16.63
N ALA A 388 -27.88 -11.08 -16.93
CA ALA A 388 -27.65 -10.49 -18.25
C ALA A 388 -26.39 -9.63 -18.14
N LEU A 389 -25.34 -9.99 -18.87
CA LEU A 389 -24.03 -9.34 -18.84
C LEU A 389 -23.42 -9.43 -20.23
N ASP A 390 -22.91 -8.32 -20.75
CA ASP A 390 -22.05 -8.28 -21.93
C ASP A 390 -20.68 -8.92 -21.61
N MET A 391 -20.59 -10.25 -21.76
CA MET A 391 -19.39 -11.03 -21.45
C MET A 391 -18.34 -10.87 -22.54
N ASN A 392 -18.78 -10.57 -23.77
CA ASN A 392 -17.91 -10.45 -24.92
C ASN A 392 -17.47 -9.00 -25.23
N LEU A 393 -17.99 -8.03 -24.47
CA LEU A 393 -17.76 -6.60 -24.62
C LEU A 393 -18.16 -6.07 -26.00
N ASP A 394 -19.14 -6.69 -26.66
CA ASP A 394 -19.64 -6.28 -27.98
C ASP A 394 -20.78 -5.25 -27.92
N GLY A 395 -21.23 -4.90 -26.71
CA GLY A 395 -22.30 -3.95 -26.45
C GLY A 395 -23.70 -4.57 -26.36
N TYR A 396 -23.82 -5.90 -26.46
CA TYR A 396 -25.08 -6.63 -26.27
C TYR A 396 -25.02 -7.50 -25.00
N ASP A 397 -26.13 -7.54 -24.26
CA ASP A 397 -26.21 -8.38 -23.07
C ASP A 397 -26.26 -9.87 -23.44
N ASP A 398 -25.33 -10.66 -22.89
CA ASP A 398 -25.37 -12.11 -22.95
C ASP A 398 -26.16 -12.68 -21.77
N LEU A 399 -26.87 -13.78 -22.00
CA LEU A 399 -27.55 -14.50 -20.92
C LEU A 399 -26.57 -15.47 -20.26
N VAL A 400 -26.11 -15.13 -19.06
CA VAL A 400 -25.22 -15.94 -18.23
C VAL A 400 -26.05 -16.67 -17.18
N LEU A 401 -25.89 -17.98 -17.06
CA LEU A 401 -26.58 -18.75 -16.02
C LEU A 401 -25.72 -19.84 -15.42
N VAL A 402 -26.05 -20.18 -14.17
CA VAL A 402 -25.49 -21.33 -13.47
C VAL A 402 -26.54 -22.43 -13.49
N GLN A 403 -26.21 -23.58 -14.09
CA GLN A 403 -27.08 -24.74 -14.18
C GLN A 403 -26.25 -26.02 -14.07
N ASP A 404 -26.69 -26.94 -13.20
CA ASP A 404 -26.04 -28.23 -12.97
C ASP A 404 -24.54 -28.13 -12.63
N GLY A 405 -24.14 -27.06 -11.93
CA GLY A 405 -22.73 -26.81 -11.59
C GLY A 405 -21.89 -26.21 -12.73
N HIS A 406 -22.51 -25.85 -13.85
CA HIS A 406 -21.86 -25.24 -14.99
C HIS A 406 -22.31 -23.78 -15.18
N VAL A 407 -21.37 -22.91 -15.57
CA VAL A 407 -21.70 -21.60 -16.13
C VAL A 407 -21.98 -21.78 -17.62
N ARG A 408 -23.16 -21.37 -18.07
CA ARG A 408 -23.57 -21.36 -19.47
C ARG A 408 -23.79 -19.92 -19.90
N VAL A 409 -23.27 -19.55 -21.06
CA VAL A 409 -23.44 -18.23 -21.66
C VAL A 409 -24.14 -18.39 -23.00
N TYR A 410 -25.26 -17.71 -23.17
CA TYR A 410 -25.98 -17.61 -24.43
C TYR A 410 -25.81 -16.19 -24.95
N SER A 411 -24.93 -16.05 -25.93
CA SER A 411 -24.64 -14.77 -26.56
C SER A 411 -25.47 -14.58 -27.82
N HIS A 412 -25.74 -13.32 -28.17
CA HIS A 412 -26.32 -12.99 -29.45
C HIS A 412 -25.20 -12.94 -30.50
N VAL A 413 -25.26 -13.79 -31.52
CA VAL A 413 -24.24 -13.76 -32.58
C VAL A 413 -24.45 -12.50 -33.42
N ALA A 414 -23.60 -11.48 -33.22
CA ALA A 414 -23.47 -10.40 -34.19
C ALA A 414 -22.93 -10.97 -35.52
N PRO A 415 -23.39 -10.49 -36.70
CA PRO A 415 -22.97 -11.01 -38.00
C PRO A 415 -21.46 -11.00 -38.27
N ASP A 416 -20.72 -10.18 -37.52
CA ASP A 416 -19.27 -9.98 -37.62
C ASP A 416 -18.50 -10.46 -36.35
N ALA A 417 -19.14 -11.28 -35.49
CA ALA A 417 -18.49 -11.78 -34.28
C ALA A 417 -17.27 -12.63 -34.65
N ALA A 418 -16.09 -12.19 -34.18
CA ALA A 418 -14.85 -12.93 -34.33
C ALA A 418 -14.97 -14.35 -33.74
N ASP A 419 -14.23 -15.30 -34.29
CA ASP A 419 -14.08 -16.63 -33.67
C ASP A 419 -13.47 -16.46 -32.28
N TRP A 420 -14.22 -16.86 -31.24
CA TRP A 420 -13.81 -16.84 -29.84
C TRP A 420 -13.48 -18.25 -29.36
#